data_AF-A0A7U6GK98-F1
#
_entry.id   AF-A0A7U6GK98-F1
#
_cell.length_a   1.000
_cell.length_b   1.000
_cell.length_c   1.000
_cell.angle_alpha   90.00
_cell.angle_beta   90.00
_cell.angle_gamma   90.00
#
_symmetry.space_group_name_H-M   'P 1'
#
loop_
_entity.id
_entity.type
_entity.pdbx_description
1 polymer ?
#
loop_
_entity_poly.entity_id
_entity_poly.type
_entity_poly.pdbx_seq_one_letter_code
_entity_poly.pdbx_strand_id
1 'polypeptide(L)'
;MKLPINIPSRHSSAIIREVSILAALLCLLAFLSPAAPAADKDRGKTQQKLDAACEQAREARIAPMRQEKIEACVKSGEHDNREACEAEYSHFGQRAGKRPAMFYDLPECVEAFEFQKSYRKGTSD
;
A
#
# COMPACT_ATOMS: atom_id res chain seq x y z
N MET A 1 -35.89 41.48 -61.11
CA MET A 1 -36.71 40.31 -60.75
C MET A 1 -35.82 39.24 -60.13
N LYS A 2 -35.98 38.97 -58.83
CA LYS A 2 -35.37 37.85 -58.09
C LYS A 2 -36.46 37.30 -57.17
N LEU A 3 -36.85 36.05 -57.39
CA LEU A 3 -37.83 35.33 -56.57
C LEU A 3 -37.14 34.83 -55.28
N PRO A 4 -37.78 34.90 -54.10
CA PRO A 4 -37.29 34.20 -52.93
C PRO A 4 -37.73 32.72 -52.95
N ILE A 5 -36.75 31.83 -52.88
CA ILE A 5 -36.93 30.40 -52.63
C ILE A 5 -37.27 30.23 -51.14
N ASN A 6 -38.39 29.58 -50.85
CA ASN A 6 -38.82 29.21 -49.49
C ASN A 6 -38.45 27.73 -49.26
N ILE A 7 -37.64 27.45 -48.23
CA ILE A 7 -37.32 26.09 -47.76
C ILE A 7 -37.75 25.99 -46.28
N PRO A 8 -38.68 25.10 -45.90
CA PRO A 8 -39.13 24.97 -44.52
C PRO A 8 -38.17 24.15 -43.66
N SER A 9 -37.70 24.78 -42.58
CA SER A 9 -36.78 24.29 -41.55
C SER A 9 -37.46 23.44 -40.45
N ARG A 10 -38.20 22.38 -40.85
CA ARG A 10 -39.04 21.62 -39.89
C ARG A 10 -38.36 20.45 -39.17
N HIS A 11 -37.12 20.08 -39.55
CA HIS A 11 -36.45 18.87 -39.03
C HIS A 11 -35.49 19.10 -37.85
N SER A 12 -35.13 20.35 -37.53
CA SER A 12 -34.07 20.64 -36.55
C SER A 12 -34.50 20.50 -35.09
N SER A 13 -35.79 20.66 -34.76
CA SER A 13 -36.25 20.77 -33.37
C SER A 13 -36.29 19.45 -32.60
N ALA A 14 -36.49 18.31 -33.27
CA ALA A 14 -36.49 16.99 -32.62
C ALA A 14 -35.07 16.55 -32.25
N ILE A 15 -34.11 16.74 -33.17
CA ILE A 15 -32.71 16.36 -32.97
C ILE A 15 -32.07 17.15 -31.82
N ILE A 16 -32.39 18.44 -31.70
CA ILE A 16 -31.86 19.31 -30.63
C ILE A 16 -32.36 18.86 -29.25
N ARG A 17 -33.61 18.37 -29.14
CA ARG A 17 -34.17 17.88 -27.85
C ARG A 17 -33.50 16.58 -27.40
N GLU A 18 -33.29 15.64 -28.32
CA GLU A 18 -32.63 14.35 -28.03
C GLU A 18 -31.17 14.55 -27.60
N VAL A 19 -30.44 15.42 -28.30
CA VAL A 19 -29.04 15.77 -27.95
C VAL A 19 -28.96 16.44 -26.58
N SER A 20 -29.95 17.28 -26.22
CA SER A 20 -29.99 17.95 -24.92
C SER A 20 -30.26 16.98 -23.76
N ILE A 21 -31.14 15.99 -23.96
CA ILE A 21 -31.44 14.97 -22.95
C ILE A 21 -30.24 14.05 -22.73
N LEU A 22 -29.57 13.62 -23.80
CA LEU A 22 -28.35 12.82 -23.73
C LEU A 22 -27.21 13.57 -23.04
N ALA A 23 -27.03 14.87 -23.34
CA ALA A 23 -26.03 15.70 -22.68
C ALA A 23 -26.31 15.87 -21.18
N ALA A 24 -27.58 16.07 -20.79
CA ALA A 24 -27.98 16.19 -19.39
C ALA A 24 -27.76 14.89 -18.61
N LEU A 25 -28.06 13.72 -19.20
CA LEU A 25 -27.79 12.40 -18.62
C LEU A 25 -26.28 12.13 -18.45
N LEU A 26 -25.47 12.52 -19.44
CA LEU A 26 -24.00 12.41 -19.37
C LEU A 26 -23.40 13.30 -18.27
N CYS A 27 -23.92 14.52 -18.10
CA CYS A 27 -23.54 15.41 -17.01
C CYS A 27 -23.95 14.86 -15.64
N LEU A 28 -25.15 14.28 -15.51
CA LEU A 28 -25.62 13.69 -14.25
C LEU A 28 -24.76 12.49 -13.81
N LEU A 29 -24.29 11.68 -14.76
CA LEU A 29 -23.38 10.56 -14.48
C LEU A 29 -21.99 11.02 -14.01
N ALA A 30 -21.53 12.20 -14.42
CA ALA A 30 -20.24 12.76 -14.01
C ALA A 30 -20.21 13.22 -12.53
N PHE A 31 -21.37 13.57 -11.95
CA PHE A 31 -21.48 13.96 -10.53
C PHE A 31 -21.58 12.76 -9.56
N LEU A 32 -21.76 11.55 -10.08
CA LEU A 32 -21.80 10.33 -9.27
C LEU A 32 -20.41 9.72 -9.01
N SER A 33 -19.32 10.44 -9.31
CA SER A 33 -17.98 9.99 -8.95
C SER A 33 -17.75 10.15 -7.45
N PRO A 34 -17.57 9.05 -6.68
CA PRO A 34 -17.13 9.18 -5.30
C PRO A 34 -15.72 9.77 -5.30
N ALA A 35 -15.57 10.97 -4.74
CA ALA A 35 -14.25 11.53 -4.44
C ALA A 35 -13.60 10.65 -3.37
N ALA A 36 -12.53 9.93 -3.74
CA ALA A 36 -11.76 9.16 -2.78
C ALA A 36 -11.13 10.12 -1.74
N PRO A 37 -11.16 9.79 -0.44
CA PRO A 37 -10.59 10.64 0.59
C PRO A 37 -9.07 10.73 0.44
N ALA A 38 -8.54 11.95 0.33
CA ALA A 38 -7.10 12.21 0.17
C ALA A 38 -6.25 11.87 1.41
N ALA A 39 -6.89 11.64 2.57
CA ALA A 39 -6.22 11.41 3.86
C ALA A 39 -5.46 10.07 3.96
N ASP A 40 -5.78 9.08 3.12
CA ASP A 40 -5.23 7.73 3.26
C ASP A 40 -3.77 7.61 2.77
N LYS A 41 -3.38 8.42 1.76
CA LYS A 41 -2.05 8.35 1.15
C LYS A 41 -0.92 8.78 2.08
N ASP A 42 -1.13 9.84 2.87
CA ASP A 42 -0.10 10.35 3.77
C ASP A 42 0.05 9.49 5.02
N ARG A 43 -1.04 8.86 5.46
CA ARG A 43 -1.00 7.85 6.53
C ARG A 43 -0.21 6.62 6.10
N GLY A 44 -0.49 6.08 4.91
CA GLY A 44 0.23 4.92 4.37
C GLY A 44 1.74 5.18 4.30
N LYS A 45 2.15 6.36 3.84
CA LYS A 45 3.57 6.78 3.85
C LYS A 45 4.15 6.87 5.26
N THR A 46 3.36 7.35 6.23
CA THR A 46 3.81 7.45 7.62
C THR A 46 4.00 6.06 8.22
N GLN A 47 3.06 5.14 8.03
CA GLN A 47 3.19 3.75 8.47
C GLN A 47 4.43 3.10 7.85
N GLN A 48 4.64 3.23 6.54
CA GLN A 48 5.82 2.67 5.86
C GLN A 48 7.14 3.18 6.45
N LYS A 49 7.21 4.46 6.85
CA LYS A 49 8.40 5.03 7.49
C LYS A 49 8.65 4.42 8.87
N LEU A 50 7.59 4.29 9.68
CA LEU A 50 7.68 3.69 11.01
C LEU A 50 8.05 2.21 10.94
N ASP A 51 7.46 1.47 10.00
CA ASP A 51 7.78 0.06 9.76
C ASP A 51 9.25 -0.09 9.32
N ALA A 52 9.74 0.77 8.42
CA ALA A 52 11.14 0.75 8.00
C ALA A 52 12.10 1.05 9.16
N ALA A 53 11.77 2.00 10.04
CA ALA A 53 12.56 2.29 11.23
C ALA A 53 12.60 1.10 12.20
N CYS A 54 11.45 0.45 12.43
CA CYS A 54 11.37 -0.78 13.22
C CYS A 54 12.27 -1.88 12.63
N GLU A 55 12.14 -2.19 11.34
CA GLU A 55 12.92 -3.26 10.71
C GLU A 55 14.43 -2.95 10.69
N GLN A 56 14.81 -1.69 10.50
CA GLN A 56 16.21 -1.27 10.60
C GLN A 56 16.76 -1.47 12.02
N ALA A 57 16.01 -1.07 13.05
CA ALA A 57 16.40 -1.25 14.45
C ALA A 57 16.50 -2.73 14.82
N ARG A 58 15.56 -3.56 14.35
CA ARG A 58 15.59 -5.02 14.50
C ARG A 58 16.83 -5.63 13.86
N GLU A 59 17.09 -5.31 12.60
CA GLU A 59 18.21 -5.88 11.86
C GLU A 59 19.56 -5.51 12.51
N ALA A 60 19.69 -4.29 13.03
CA ALA A 60 20.87 -3.88 13.79
C ALA A 60 21.13 -4.73 15.06
N ARG A 61 20.09 -5.31 15.67
CA ARG A 61 20.21 -6.27 16.79
C ARG A 61 20.43 -7.70 16.31
N ILE A 62 19.77 -8.10 15.23
CA ILE A 62 19.79 -9.48 14.73
C ILE A 62 21.10 -9.81 14.01
N ALA A 63 21.62 -8.90 13.18
CA ALA A 63 22.80 -9.11 12.36
C ALA A 63 24.03 -9.63 13.14
N PRO A 64 24.46 -9.02 14.27
CA PRO A 64 25.62 -9.53 15.01
C PRO A 64 25.38 -10.94 15.56
N MET A 65 24.19 -11.21 16.10
CA MET A 65 23.84 -12.54 16.61
C MET A 65 23.78 -13.60 15.49
N ARG A 66 23.29 -13.22 14.31
CA ARG A 66 23.28 -14.08 13.12
C ARG A 66 24.69 -14.43 12.71
N GLN A 67 25.58 -13.45 12.69
CA GLN A 67 26.99 -13.64 12.37
C GLN A 67 27.66 -14.58 13.38
N GLU A 68 27.41 -14.40 14.69
CA GLU A 68 27.91 -15.30 15.74
C GLU A 68 27.44 -16.76 15.52
N LYS A 69 26.19 -16.96 15.10
CA LYS A 69 25.67 -18.30 14.78
C LYS A 69 26.34 -18.92 13.56
N ILE A 70 26.53 -18.14 12.50
CA ILE A 70 27.22 -18.59 11.29
C ILE A 70 28.66 -18.99 11.62
N GLU A 71 29.37 -18.18 12.40
CA GLU A 71 30.75 -18.47 12.80
C GLU A 71 30.84 -19.71 13.69
N ALA A 72 29.89 -19.89 14.61
CA ALA A 72 29.80 -21.09 15.43
C ALA A 72 29.57 -22.35 14.57
N CYS A 73 28.69 -22.29 13.56
CA CYS A 73 28.43 -23.37 12.61
C CYS A 73 29.68 -23.73 11.78
N VAL A 74 30.37 -22.72 11.26
CA VAL A 74 31.62 -22.94 10.50
C VAL A 74 32.70 -23.57 11.38
N LYS A 75 32.80 -23.14 12.64
CA LYS A 75 33.80 -23.67 13.58
C LYS A 75 33.47 -25.09 14.03
N SER A 76 32.20 -25.44 14.18
CA SER A 76 31.78 -26.80 14.58
C SER A 76 31.89 -27.80 13.44
N GLY A 77 31.89 -27.35 12.18
CA GLY A 77 31.84 -28.23 11.01
C GLY A 77 30.48 -28.90 10.84
N GLU A 78 29.40 -28.25 11.31
CA GLU A 78 28.02 -28.75 11.20
C GLU A 78 27.55 -28.89 9.75
N HIS A 79 28.13 -28.10 8.85
CA HIS A 79 27.91 -28.17 7.41
C HIS A 79 29.22 -28.21 6.62
N ASP A 80 29.14 -28.71 5.38
CA ASP A 80 30.29 -28.94 4.49
C ASP A 80 31.05 -27.66 4.11
N ASN A 81 30.38 -26.50 4.12
CA ASN A 81 30.97 -25.23 3.76
C ASN A 81 30.25 -24.04 4.45
N ARG A 82 30.88 -22.86 4.35
CA ARG A 82 30.33 -21.60 4.91
C ARG A 82 29.00 -21.21 4.28
N GLU A 83 28.82 -21.41 2.98
CA GLU A 83 27.58 -21.04 2.26
C GLU A 83 26.36 -21.79 2.84
N ALA A 84 26.52 -23.06 3.21
CA ALA A 84 25.48 -23.84 3.87
C ALA A 84 25.15 -23.28 5.27
N CYS A 85 26.15 -22.87 6.07
CA CYS A 85 25.91 -22.18 7.34
C CYS A 85 25.21 -20.83 7.15
N GLU A 86 25.59 -20.04 6.14
CA GLU A 86 24.93 -18.77 5.82
C GLU A 86 23.47 -18.96 5.40
N ALA A 87 23.19 -20.00 4.61
CA ALA A 87 21.84 -20.37 4.19
C ALA A 87 20.98 -20.78 5.39
N GLU A 88 21.49 -21.63 6.27
CA GLU A 88 20.80 -22.10 7.49
C GLU A 88 20.37 -20.92 8.38
N TYR A 89 21.28 -19.98 8.62
CA TYR A 89 21.02 -18.83 9.48
C TYR A 89 20.48 -17.60 8.75
N SER A 90 20.18 -17.69 7.45
CA SER A 90 19.70 -16.55 6.63
C SER A 90 18.42 -15.90 7.18
N HIS A 91 17.53 -16.72 7.75
CA HIS A 91 16.27 -16.30 8.38
C HIS A 91 16.35 -16.17 9.90
N PHE A 92 17.55 -16.19 10.48
CA PHE A 92 17.72 -16.02 11.92
C PHE A 92 17.06 -14.72 12.40
N GLY A 93 16.30 -14.80 13.49
CA GLY A 93 15.55 -13.67 14.05
C GLY A 93 14.18 -13.42 13.39
N GLN A 94 13.87 -14.07 12.27
CA GLN A 94 12.56 -14.01 11.64
C GLN A 94 11.54 -14.95 12.31
N ARG A 95 10.27 -14.79 11.97
CA ARG A 95 9.19 -15.66 12.46
C ARG A 95 9.37 -17.06 11.88
N ALA A 96 9.39 -18.07 12.75
CA ALA A 96 9.52 -19.46 12.34
C ALA A 96 8.52 -20.34 13.11
N GLY A 97 7.54 -20.90 12.39
CA GLY A 97 6.48 -21.70 12.99
C GLY A 97 5.74 -20.96 14.11
N LYS A 98 5.81 -21.50 15.34
CA LYS A 98 5.22 -20.90 16.54
C LYS A 98 6.12 -19.90 17.26
N ARG A 99 7.40 -19.79 16.87
CA ARG A 99 8.33 -18.84 17.49
C ARG A 99 8.05 -17.43 16.96
N PRO A 100 7.84 -16.44 17.84
CA PRO A 100 7.73 -15.06 17.39
C PRO A 100 9.06 -14.60 16.79
N ALA A 101 8.98 -13.68 15.85
CA ALA A 101 10.15 -12.96 15.38
C ALA A 101 10.76 -12.14 16.53
N MET A 102 12.08 -11.98 16.52
CA MET A 102 12.80 -11.33 17.62
C MET A 102 12.67 -9.80 17.55
N PHE A 103 12.80 -9.14 18.70
CA PHE A 103 12.98 -7.68 18.86
C PHE A 103 11.82 -6.79 18.38
N TYR A 104 10.59 -7.28 18.34
CA TYR A 104 9.41 -6.44 18.06
C TYR A 104 8.97 -5.56 19.24
N ASP A 105 9.61 -5.69 20.40
CA ASP A 105 9.45 -4.87 21.60
C ASP A 105 10.34 -3.62 21.62
N LEU A 106 11.19 -3.42 20.60
CA LEU A 106 11.96 -2.20 20.42
C LEU A 106 11.05 -0.96 20.29
N PRO A 107 11.47 0.21 20.78
CA PRO A 107 10.63 1.41 20.82
C PRO A 107 10.13 1.82 19.43
N GLU A 108 10.94 1.68 18.39
CA GLU A 108 10.57 1.97 16.99
C GLU A 108 9.43 1.06 16.51
N CYS A 109 9.45 -0.21 16.93
CA CYS A 109 8.42 -1.18 16.59
C CYS A 109 7.13 -0.97 17.38
N VAL A 110 7.24 -0.58 18.65
CA VAL A 110 6.09 -0.19 19.48
C VAL A 110 5.41 1.04 18.87
N GLU A 111 6.18 2.05 18.44
CA GLU A 111 5.64 3.24 17.79
C GLU A 111 4.90 2.89 16.49
N ALA A 112 5.51 2.08 15.62
CA ALA A 112 4.88 1.62 14.38
C ALA A 112 3.56 0.90 14.63
N PHE A 113 3.52 0.03 15.65
CA PHE A 113 2.34 -0.75 16.01
C PHE A 113 1.22 0.11 16.62
N GLU A 114 1.56 1.05 17.51
CA GLU A 114 0.57 1.94 18.11
C GLU A 114 0.00 2.93 17.07
N PHE A 115 0.83 3.42 16.13
CA PHE A 115 0.35 4.20 15.00
C PHE A 115 -0.61 3.39 14.11
N GLN A 116 -0.31 2.10 13.86
CA GLN A 116 -1.20 1.22 13.12
C GLN A 116 -2.54 1.01 13.83
N LYS A 117 -2.50 0.74 15.14
CA LYS A 117 -3.69 0.51 15.99
C LYS A 117 -4.60 1.71 16.10
N SER A 118 -4.05 2.92 16.16
CA SER A 118 -4.83 4.16 16.32
C SER A 118 -5.94 4.30 15.27
N TYR A 119 -5.76 3.71 14.10
CA TYR A 119 -6.74 3.73 13.02
C TYR A 119 -7.81 2.67 13.09
N ARG A 120 -7.46 1.43 13.48
CA ARG A 120 -8.47 0.37 13.61
C ARG A 120 -9.52 0.73 14.66
N LYS A 121 -9.12 1.48 15.69
CA LYS A 121 -10.06 2.01 16.69
C LYS A 121 -10.97 3.12 16.16
N GLY A 122 -10.57 3.86 15.12
CA GLY A 122 -11.37 4.94 14.53
C GLY A 122 -12.35 4.51 13.43
N THR A 123 -12.31 3.24 12.99
CA THR A 123 -13.21 2.67 11.97
C THR A 123 -14.25 1.72 12.54
N SER A 124 -14.41 1.68 13.88
CA SER A 124 -15.28 0.72 14.59
C SER A 124 -16.50 1.39 15.25
N ASP A 125 -16.74 2.68 14.98
CA ASP A 125 -17.91 3.45 15.45
C ASP A 125 -18.92 3.64 14.32
#